data_AF-A0A7Z9G0T9-F1
#
_entry.id   AF-A0A7Z9G0T9-F1
#
_cell.length_a   1.000
_cell.length_b   1.000
_cell.length_c   1.000
_cell.angle_alpha   90.00
_cell.angle_beta   90.00
_cell.angle_gamma   90.00
#
_symmetry.space_group_name_H-M   'P 1'
#
loop_
_entity.id
_entity.type
_entity.pdbx_description
1 polymer ?
#
loop_
_entity_poly.entity_id
_entity_poly.type
_entity_poly.pdbx_seq_one_letter_code
_entity_poly.pdbx_strand_id
1 'polypeptide(L)'
;MTGSDVILEIFGDDGKASVAYLGSNPTENNEMMFQLKSKSTTDKRGAWMSINENGGRFDSFNKMGEGVVRLLVHSSGAGTLDVRDKFGYKR
;
A
#
# COMPACT_ATOMS: atom_id res chain seq x y z
N MET A 1 -1.87 -23.44 -10.78
CA MET A 1 -0.91 -23.38 -9.64
C MET A 1 -1.72 -23.56 -8.37
N THR A 2 -1.36 -24.51 -7.51
CA THR A 2 -2.03 -24.78 -6.22
C THR A 2 -1.02 -24.62 -5.10
N GLY A 3 -0.67 -23.37 -4.80
CA GLY A 3 -0.13 -22.99 -3.50
C GLY A 3 -1.22 -22.16 -2.84
N SER A 4 -1.65 -22.51 -1.63
CA SER A 4 -2.55 -21.63 -0.87
C SER A 4 -1.79 -20.34 -0.59
N ASP A 5 -2.21 -19.23 -1.19
CA ASP A 5 -1.69 -17.92 -0.83
C ASP A 5 -2.03 -17.69 0.65
N VAL A 6 -1.01 -17.64 1.50
CA VAL A 6 -1.19 -17.36 2.91
C VAL A 6 -1.48 -15.88 3.06
N ILE A 7 -2.63 -15.57 3.66
CA ILE A 7 -3.05 -14.21 3.99
C ILE A 7 -2.94 -14.05 5.51
N LEU A 8 -2.21 -13.03 5.94
CA LEU A 8 -2.27 -12.50 7.30
C LEU A 8 -3.08 -11.21 7.29
N GLU A 9 -4.21 -11.21 7.98
CA GLU A 9 -5.06 -10.04 8.16
C GLU A 9 -5.25 -9.75 9.64
N ILE A 10 -5.03 -8.50 10.04
CA ILE A 10 -5.20 -8.00 11.41
C ILE A 10 -6.36 -7.02 11.41
N PHE A 11 -7.33 -7.25 12.30
CA PHE A 11 -8.47 -6.37 12.49
C PHE A 11 -8.22 -5.40 13.65
N GLY A 12 -8.86 -4.24 13.57
CA GLY A 12 -8.93 -3.27 14.64
C GLY A 12 -9.79 -3.75 15.80
N ASP A 13 -9.94 -2.87 16.77
CA ASP A 13 -10.55 -3.11 18.08
C ASP A 13 -12.02 -3.55 17.97
N ASP A 14 -12.69 -3.14 16.89
CA ASP A 14 -14.08 -3.49 16.59
C ASP A 14 -14.22 -4.87 15.92
N GLY A 15 -13.10 -5.53 15.59
CA GLY A 15 -13.06 -6.79 14.86
C GLY A 15 -13.60 -6.72 13.42
N LYS A 16 -13.86 -5.53 12.90
CA LYS A 16 -14.50 -5.31 11.59
C LYS A 16 -13.57 -4.64 10.61
N ALA A 17 -12.87 -3.58 11.02
CA ALA A 17 -11.97 -2.85 10.14
C ALA A 17 -10.62 -3.57 10.05
N SER A 18 -10.22 -3.99 8.85
CA SER A 18 -8.88 -4.49 8.57
C SER A 18 -7.85 -3.36 8.70
N VAL A 19 -6.89 -3.51 9.60
CA VAL A 19 -5.85 -2.50 9.91
C VAL A 19 -4.50 -2.89 9.35
N ALA A 20 -4.24 -4.19 9.16
CA ALA A 20 -3.07 -4.65 8.44
C ALA A 20 -3.42 -5.86 7.58
N TYR A 21 -2.82 -5.93 6.40
CA TYR A 21 -2.98 -7.02 5.45
C TYR A 21 -1.60 -7.38 4.89
N LEU A 22 -1.25 -8.66 4.86
CA LEU A 22 -0.09 -9.21 4.16
C LEU A 22 -0.56 -10.44 3.39
N GLY A 23 -0.51 -10.40 2.07
CA GLY A 23 -0.98 -11.50 1.23
C GLY A 23 -0.84 -11.19 -0.25
N SER A 24 -1.28 -12.13 -1.09
CA SER A 24 -1.36 -11.88 -2.53
C SER A 24 -2.42 -10.80 -2.83
N ASN A 25 -2.22 -10.06 -3.91
CA ASN A 25 -3.15 -9.08 -4.41
C ASN A 25 -3.91 -9.66 -5.61
N PRO A 26 -4.90 -10.54 -5.39
CA PRO A 26 -5.60 -11.23 -6.47
C PRO A 26 -6.39 -10.25 -7.36
N THR A 27 -6.64 -9.03 -6.89
CA THR A 27 -7.43 -8.03 -7.61
C THR A 27 -6.66 -7.23 -8.65
N GLU A 28 -5.32 -7.17 -8.59
CA GLU A 28 -4.53 -6.42 -9.57
C GLU A 28 -3.49 -7.27 -10.30
N ASN A 29 -2.67 -8.05 -9.57
CA ASN A 29 -1.50 -8.70 -10.17
C ASN A 29 -1.13 -10.07 -9.57
N ASN A 30 -1.90 -10.55 -8.58
CA ASN A 30 -1.63 -11.79 -7.84
C ASN A 30 -0.26 -11.84 -7.12
N GLU A 31 0.36 -10.68 -6.91
CA GLU A 31 1.67 -10.53 -6.27
C GLU A 31 1.53 -10.08 -4.82
N MET A 32 2.64 -10.13 -4.08
CA MET A 32 2.63 -9.81 -2.65
C MET A 32 2.35 -8.34 -2.38
N MET A 33 1.43 -8.08 -1.44
CA MET A 33 1.15 -6.76 -0.90
C MET A 33 1.13 -6.78 0.63
N PHE A 34 1.66 -5.71 1.21
CA PHE A 34 1.42 -5.34 2.59
C PHE A 34 0.73 -3.98 2.67
N GLN A 35 -0.35 -3.89 3.44
CA GLN A 35 -1.08 -2.65 3.71
C GLN A 35 -1.19 -2.45 5.21
N LEU A 36 -0.88 -1.25 5.68
CA LEU A 36 -1.22 -0.75 7.01
C LEU A 36 -2.23 0.39 6.85
N LYS A 37 -3.34 0.33 7.58
CA LYS A 37 -4.45 1.28 7.52
C LYS A 37 -4.77 1.81 8.92
N SER A 38 -5.33 3.01 8.99
CA SER A 38 -5.94 3.50 10.22
C SER A 38 -7.09 2.60 10.67
N LYS A 39 -7.31 2.54 11.99
CA LYS A 39 -8.45 1.84 12.62
C LYS A 39 -9.81 2.48 12.30
N SER A 40 -9.82 3.75 11.92
CA SER A 40 -11.04 4.53 11.70
C SER A 40 -11.39 4.60 10.21
N THR A 41 -12.67 4.41 9.89
CA THR A 41 -13.18 4.49 8.50
C THR A 41 -13.15 5.89 7.90
N THR A 42 -13.10 6.94 8.73
CA THR A 42 -12.98 8.34 8.27
C THR A 42 -11.53 8.80 8.19
N ASP A 43 -10.60 8.03 8.75
CA ASP A 43 -9.17 8.32 8.73
C ASP A 43 -8.49 7.52 7.63
N LYS A 44 -7.99 8.22 6.63
CA LYS A 44 -7.45 7.60 5.42
C LYS A 44 -5.93 7.43 5.46
N ARG A 45 -5.30 7.58 6.63
CA ARG A 45 -3.86 7.31 6.79
C ARG A 45 -3.57 5.85 6.48
N GLY A 46 -2.45 5.63 5.81
CA GLY A 46 -1.96 4.29 5.55
C GLY A 46 -0.55 4.29 4.99
N ALA A 47 0.03 3.09 4.95
CA ALA A 47 1.29 2.82 4.29
C ALA A 47 1.15 1.50 3.54
N TRP A 48 1.43 1.50 2.24
CA TRP A 48 1.26 0.34 1.38
C TRP A 48 2.61 -0.01 0.77
N MET A 49 2.87 -1.30 0.61
CA MET A 49 3.97 -1.80 -0.19
C MET A 49 3.49 -2.97 -1.03
N SER A 50 3.96 -3.04 -2.27
CA SER A 50 3.67 -4.17 -3.15
C SER A 50 4.90 -4.53 -3.96
N ILE A 51 4.95 -5.78 -4.35
CA ILE A 51 5.86 -6.28 -5.37
C ILE A 51 5.01 -6.56 -6.62
N ASN A 52 5.60 -6.41 -7.79
CA ASN A 52 5.03 -6.83 -9.05
C ASN A 52 6.14 -7.32 -9.99
N GLU A 53 5.76 -7.79 -11.18
CA GLU A 53 6.70 -8.29 -12.19
C GLU A 53 7.84 -7.30 -12.53
N ASN A 54 7.61 -5.99 -12.35
CA ASN A 54 8.52 -4.91 -12.71
C ASN A 54 9.34 -4.40 -11.52
N GLY A 55 9.08 -4.87 -10.29
CA GLY A 55 9.76 -4.43 -9.08
C GLY A 55 8.79 -4.22 -7.93
N GLY A 56 8.76 -3.03 -7.33
CA GLY A 56 7.89 -2.77 -6.20
C GLY A 56 7.45 -1.32 -6.06
N ARG A 57 6.52 -1.11 -5.13
CA ARG A 57 5.96 0.19 -4.77
C ARG A 57 5.95 0.34 -3.26
N PHE A 58 6.13 1.57 -2.79
CA PHE A 58 5.83 1.99 -1.43
C PHE A 58 5.09 3.32 -1.46
N ASP A 59 3.95 3.39 -0.80
CA ASP A 59 3.18 4.63 -0.63
C ASP A 59 2.92 4.93 0.85
N SER A 60 2.85 6.21 1.18
CA SER A 60 2.33 6.69 2.47
C SER A 60 1.26 7.75 2.24
N PHE A 61 0.17 7.69 3.01
CA PHE A 61 -0.99 8.56 2.87
C PHE A 61 -1.24 9.38 4.14
N ASN A 62 -1.63 10.66 3.96
CA ASN A 62 -2.06 11.53 5.05
C ASN A 62 -3.50 11.22 5.51
N LYS A 63 -4.01 11.99 6.48
CA LYS A 63 -5.38 11.82 7.02
C LYS A 63 -6.50 11.99 6.00
N MET A 64 -6.24 12.72 4.91
CA MET A 64 -7.18 12.93 3.81
C MET A 64 -7.10 11.80 2.74
N GLY A 65 -6.13 10.90 2.86
CA GLY A 65 -5.89 9.82 1.89
C GLY A 65 -5.01 10.26 0.72
N GLU A 66 -4.35 11.42 0.83
CA GLU A 66 -3.47 11.93 -0.20
C GLU A 66 -2.06 11.36 0.00
N GLY A 67 -1.39 10.98 -1.09
CA GLY A 67 -0.04 10.44 -1.05
C GLY A 67 0.98 11.49 -0.61
N VAL A 68 1.73 11.22 0.45
CA VAL A 68 2.82 12.05 0.98
C VAL A 68 4.17 11.57 0.45
N VAL A 69 4.33 10.26 0.29
CA VAL A 69 5.49 9.61 -0.31
C VAL A 69 5.01 8.53 -1.26
N ARG A 70 5.58 8.49 -2.47
CA ARG A 70 5.44 7.36 -3.39
C ARG A 70 6.79 7.02 -3.98
N LEU A 71 7.15 5.75 -3.87
CA LEU A 71 8.33 5.13 -4.44
C LEU A 71 7.84 4.01 -5.34
N LEU A 72 8.24 3.97 -6.61
CA LEU A 72 7.86 2.85 -7.48
C LEU A 72 8.89 2.58 -8.57
N VAL A 73 8.89 1.34 -9.05
CA VAL A 73 9.62 0.90 -10.24
C VAL A 73 8.62 0.75 -11.39
N HIS A 74 8.92 1.40 -12.51
CA HIS A 74 8.13 1.33 -13.74
C HIS A 74 8.49 0.08 -14.55
N SER A 75 7.66 -0.28 -15.53
CA SER A 75 7.93 -1.40 -16.43
C SER A 75 9.19 -1.26 -17.29
N SER A 76 9.74 -0.04 -17.41
CA SER A 76 11.05 0.19 -18.04
C SER A 76 12.24 -0.11 -17.12
N GLY A 77 12.00 -0.49 -15.85
CA GLY A 77 13.00 -0.58 -14.79
C GLY A 77 13.39 0.77 -14.19
N ALA A 78 12.85 1.88 -14.68
CA ALA A 78 13.11 3.20 -14.12
C ALA A 78 12.45 3.37 -12.76
N GLY A 79 13.14 4.05 -11.84
CA GLY A 79 12.60 4.41 -10.52
C GLY A 79 11.90 5.77 -10.53
N THR A 80 10.94 5.95 -9.63
CA THR A 80 10.36 7.26 -9.30
C THR A 80 10.26 7.43 -7.80
N LEU A 81 10.61 8.62 -7.33
CA LEU A 81 10.37 9.14 -5.98
C LEU A 81 9.52 10.40 -6.11
N ASP A 82 8.30 10.35 -5.57
CA ASP A 82 7.38 11.49 -5.46
C ASP A 82 7.17 11.79 -3.97
N VAL A 83 7.58 12.99 -3.56
CA VAL A 83 7.38 13.50 -2.19
C VAL A 83 6.52 14.73 -2.22
N ARG A 84 5.53 14.77 -1.33
CA ARG A 84 4.58 15.87 -1.22
C ARG A 84 4.58 16.43 0.19
N ASP A 85 4.63 17.75 0.29
CA ASP A 85 4.41 18.47 1.54
C ASP A 85 3.07 19.22 1.49
N LYS A 86 2.84 20.10 2.48
CA LYS A 86 1.59 20.87 2.58
C LYS A 86 1.30 21.77 1.38
N PHE A 87 2.28 22.04 0.52
CA PHE A 87 2.15 22.83 -0.69
C PHE A 87 2.05 21.97 -1.97
N GLY A 88 2.04 20.64 -1.83
CA GLY A 88 2.03 19.70 -2.95
C GLY A 88 3.45 19.19 -3.26
N TYR A 89 3.80 19.13 -4.54
CA TYR A 89 5.06 18.52 -5.01
C TYR A 89 6.29 19.30 -4.53
N LYS A 90 7.25 18.59 -3.93
CA LYS A 90 8.63 19.05 -3.84
C LYS A 90 9.45 18.44 -4.98
N ARG A 91 10.00 19.30 -5.84
CA ARG A 91 11.04 18.93 -6.80
C ARG A 91 12.39 18.90 -6.12
#